data_AF-A0A7W4IH33-F1
#
_entry.id   AF-A0A7W4IH33-F1
#
_cell.length_a   1.000
_cell.length_b   1.000
_cell.length_c   1.000
_cell.angle_alpha   90.00
_cell.angle_beta   90.00
_cell.angle_gamma   90.00
#
_symmetry.space_group_name_H-M   'P 1'
#
loop_
_entity.id
_entity.type
_entity.pdbx_description
1 polymer ?
#
loop_
_entity_poly.entity_id
_entity_poly.type
_entity_poly.pdbx_seq_one_letter_code
_entity_poly.pdbx_strand_id
1 'polypeptide(L)'
;MRNDLKNDAKRPGHGGRMSRRRKKEAVLRLLRGEDLERVSRELGVTAATLSGWQDAFLSGGEASLATRQTDGETLESDRLKAKLGEVMIERELLREKIA
;
A
#
# COMPACT_ATOMS: atom_id res chain seq x y z
N MET A 1 -4.80 -14.00 -41.16
CA MET A 1 -5.30 -13.24 -40.00
C MET A 1 -4.21 -12.24 -39.61
N ARG A 2 -4.41 -10.96 -39.91
CA ARG A 2 -3.57 -9.86 -39.42
C ARG A 2 -4.04 -9.49 -38.01
N ASN A 3 -3.12 -9.36 -37.08
CA ASN A 3 -3.08 -8.15 -36.27
C ASN A 3 -1.65 -7.90 -35.78
N ASP A 4 -0.92 -7.20 -36.64
CA ASP A 4 0.20 -6.36 -36.24
C ASP A 4 -0.34 -5.26 -35.30
N LEU A 5 -0.03 -5.34 -34.01
CA LEU A 5 0.17 -4.14 -33.22
C LEU A 5 1.56 -4.20 -32.60
N LYS A 6 2.50 -3.73 -33.41
CA LYS A 6 3.67 -3.02 -32.92
C LYS A 6 3.20 -1.99 -31.88
N ASN A 7 3.82 -2.01 -30.70
CA ASN A 7 4.27 -0.74 -30.15
C ASN A 7 5.71 -0.93 -29.70
N ASP A 8 6.59 -0.64 -30.64
CA ASP A 8 8.02 -0.56 -30.48
C ASP A 8 8.40 0.50 -29.43
N ALA A 9 9.55 0.26 -28.81
CA ALA A 9 10.47 1.30 -28.35
C ALA A 9 9.99 2.28 -27.27
N LYS A 10 10.09 1.84 -26.01
CA LYS A 10 10.82 2.66 -25.03
C LYS A 10 11.72 1.76 -24.20
N ARG A 11 13.01 1.70 -24.57
CA ARG A 11 14.06 1.16 -23.70
C ARG A 11 13.83 1.74 -22.31
N PRO A 12 13.62 0.94 -21.27
CA PRO A 12 13.18 1.45 -19.98
C PRO A 12 14.36 2.05 -19.21
N GLY A 13 15.12 2.98 -19.81
CA GLY A 13 16.35 3.52 -19.24
C GLY A 13 16.43 5.04 -19.14
N HIS A 14 15.39 5.79 -19.52
CA HIS A 14 15.43 7.23 -19.36
C HIS A 14 14.03 7.82 -19.12
N GLY A 15 13.71 8.12 -17.85
CA GLY A 15 12.75 9.15 -17.48
C GLY A 15 11.25 8.85 -17.61
N GLY A 16 10.81 7.59 -17.71
CA GLY A 16 9.39 7.24 -17.63
C GLY A 16 8.97 6.80 -16.22
N ARG A 17 7.87 7.35 -15.66
CA ARG A 17 7.31 6.89 -14.38
C ARG A 17 6.92 5.41 -14.48
N MET A 18 7.63 4.55 -13.76
CA MET A 18 7.31 3.13 -13.66
C MET A 18 5.98 2.94 -12.91
N SER A 19 5.09 2.08 -13.41
CA SER A 19 3.82 1.77 -12.74
C SER A 19 4.04 1.05 -11.41
N ARG A 20 3.13 1.26 -10.45
CA ARG A 20 3.19 0.59 -9.13
C ARG A 20 3.26 -0.93 -9.25
N ARG A 21 2.46 -1.52 -10.15
CA ARG A 21 2.45 -2.96 -10.43
C ARG A 21 3.82 -3.47 -10.88
N ARG A 22 4.49 -2.73 -11.78
CA ARG A 22 5.80 -3.12 -12.32
C ARG A 22 6.92 -2.98 -11.30
N LYS A 23 6.86 -1.97 -10.41
CA LYS A 23 7.76 -1.88 -9.25
C LYS A 23 7.58 -3.06 -8.28
N LYS A 24 6.33 -3.42 -7.96
CA LYS A 24 6.02 -4.58 -7.11
C LYS A 24 6.61 -5.87 -7.68
N GLU A 25 6.40 -6.13 -8.97
CA GLU A 25 6.94 -7.35 -9.60
C GLU A 25 8.47 -7.37 -9.55
N ALA A 26 9.13 -6.23 -9.81
CA ALA A 26 10.58 -6.13 -9.71
C ALA A 26 11.11 -6.48 -8.31
N VAL A 27 10.46 -5.99 -7.26
CA VAL A 27 10.83 -6.32 -5.87
C VAL A 27 10.57 -7.80 -5.56
N LEU A 28 9.44 -8.36 -6.01
CA LEU A 28 9.15 -9.79 -5.81
C LEU A 28 10.19 -10.70 -6.47
N ARG A 29 10.72 -10.34 -7.64
CA ARG A 29 11.81 -11.06 -8.29
C ARG A 29 13.07 -11.08 -7.40
N LEU A 30 13.44 -9.95 -6.82
CA LEU A 30 14.58 -9.88 -5.88
C LEU A 30 14.35 -10.74 -4.63
N LEU A 31 13.14 -10.70 -4.06
CA LEU A 31 12.79 -11.53 -2.88
C LEU A 31 12.77 -13.03 -3.19
N ARG A 32 12.58 -13.43 -4.45
CA ARG A 32 12.75 -14.82 -4.91
C ARG A 32 14.22 -15.22 -5.12
N GLY A 33 15.16 -14.29 -4.92
CA GLY A 33 16.60 -14.53 -5.06
C GLY A 33 17.18 -14.23 -6.44
N GLU A 34 16.45 -13.53 -7.31
CA GLU A 34 17.02 -13.07 -8.57
C GLU A 34 18.08 -11.99 -8.37
N ASP A 35 19.14 -12.03 -9.19
CA ASP A 35 20.26 -11.10 -9.13
C ASP A 35 19.87 -9.64 -9.43
N LEU A 36 20.31 -8.72 -8.57
CA LEU A 36 19.97 -7.29 -8.64
C LEU A 36 20.44 -6.64 -9.95
N GLU A 37 21.66 -6.95 -10.38
CA GLU A 37 22.26 -6.40 -11.60
C GLU A 37 21.53 -6.87 -12.86
N ARG A 38 21.17 -8.16 -12.90
CA ARG A 38 20.36 -8.73 -13.97
C ARG A 38 19.00 -8.06 -14.06
N VAL A 39 18.26 -7.98 -12.96
CA VAL A 39 16.91 -7.38 -12.93
C VAL A 39 16.97 -5.88 -13.27
N SER A 40 17.99 -5.17 -12.80
CA SER A 40 18.27 -3.78 -13.15
C SER A 40 18.43 -3.58 -14.66
N ARG A 41 19.26 -4.39 -15.32
CA ARG A 41 19.51 -4.31 -16.76
C ARG A 41 18.28 -4.63 -17.59
N GLU A 42 17.54 -5.68 -17.22
CA GLU A 42 16.29 -6.05 -17.90
C GLU A 42 15.21 -4.96 -17.80
N LEU A 43 15.14 -4.28 -16.65
CA LEU A 43 14.19 -3.19 -16.40
C LEU A 43 14.72 -1.81 -16.82
N GLY A 44 15.99 -1.72 -17.25
CA GLY A 44 16.71 -0.49 -17.59
C GLY A 44 16.81 0.54 -16.46
N VAL A 45 16.51 0.16 -15.23
CA VAL A 45 16.67 1.04 -14.05
C VAL A 45 18.01 0.78 -13.39
N THR A 46 18.60 1.77 -12.71
CA THR A 46 19.86 1.53 -11.98
C THR A 46 19.65 0.56 -10.81
N ALA A 47 20.69 -0.21 -10.47
CA ALA A 47 20.69 -1.08 -9.30
C ALA A 47 20.33 -0.31 -8.02
N ALA A 48 20.84 0.92 -7.85
CA ALA A 48 20.50 1.81 -6.74
C ALA A 48 19.01 2.21 -6.69
N THR A 49 18.38 2.42 -7.85
CA THR A 49 16.92 2.70 -7.90
C THR A 49 16.13 1.47 -7.48
N LEU A 50 16.58 0.30 -7.92
CA LEU A 50 15.92 -0.96 -7.66
C LEU A 50 16.08 -1.40 -6.19
N SER A 51 17.26 -1.22 -5.59
CA SER A 51 17.48 -1.42 -4.16
C SER A 51 16.62 -0.46 -3.33
N GLY A 52 16.53 0.82 -3.73
CA GLY A 52 15.64 1.78 -3.07
C GLY A 52 14.16 1.38 -3.11
N TRP A 53 13.71 0.64 -4.14
CA TRP A 53 12.36 0.08 -4.15
C TRP A 53 12.19 -1.10 -3.21
N GLN A 54 13.22 -1.95 -3.09
CA GLN A 54 13.23 -3.06 -2.13
C GLN A 54 13.15 -2.53 -0.69
N ASP A 55 13.97 -1.54 -0.35
CA ASP A 55 13.98 -0.91 0.98
C ASP A 55 12.62 -0.29 1.32
N ALA A 56 12.05 0.49 0.40
CA ALA A 56 10.75 1.10 0.59
C ALA A 56 9.62 0.06 0.74
N PHE A 57 9.71 -1.07 0.03
CA PHE A 57 8.74 -2.16 0.14
C PHE A 57 8.85 -2.88 1.49
N LEU A 58 10.06 -3.17 1.95
CA LEU A 58 10.30 -3.82 3.25
C LEU A 58 9.87 -2.92 4.40
N SER A 59 10.26 -1.64 4.37
CA SER A 59 9.86 -0.66 5.39
C SER A 59 8.34 -0.46 5.43
N GLY A 60 7.69 -0.35 4.26
CA GLY A 60 6.22 -0.27 4.20
C GLY A 60 5.54 -1.54 4.69
N GLY A 61 6.10 -2.71 4.37
CA GLY A 61 5.64 -4.01 4.86
C GLY A 61 5.74 -4.11 6.38
N GLU A 62 6.89 -3.76 6.95
CA GLU A 62 7.13 -3.72 8.39
C GLU A 62 6.16 -2.77 9.10
N ALA A 63 5.99 -1.55 8.58
CA ALA A 63 5.03 -0.59 9.12
C ALA A 63 3.60 -1.15 9.12
N SER A 64 3.20 -1.83 8.05
CA SER A 64 1.87 -2.45 7.95
C SER A 64 1.66 -3.62 8.91
N LEU A 65 2.73 -4.32 9.28
CA LEU A 65 2.69 -5.40 10.27
C LEU A 65 2.72 -4.85 11.71
N ALA A 66 3.39 -3.72 11.92
CA ALA A 66 3.44 -3.02 13.20
C ALA A 66 2.09 -2.35 13.56
N THR A 67 1.41 -1.78 12.56
CA THR A 67 0.02 -1.32 12.71
C THR A 67 -0.91 -2.53 12.70
N ARG A 68 -1.26 -3.06 13.88
CA ARG A 68 -2.24 -4.13 13.97
C ARG A 68 -3.56 -3.63 13.37
N GLN A 69 -4.12 -4.34 12.39
CA GLN A 69 -5.41 -3.97 11.75
C GLN A 69 -6.54 -3.73 12.75
N THR A 70 -6.46 -4.32 13.94
CA THR A 70 -7.40 -4.09 15.04
C THR A 70 -7.34 -2.68 15.61
N ASP A 71 -6.24 -1.96 15.54
CA ASP A 71 -6.10 -0.71 16.30
C ASP A 71 -7.00 0.39 15.73
N GLY A 72 -7.14 0.48 14.40
CA GLY A 72 -8.09 1.40 13.76
C GLY A 72 -9.55 1.07 14.02
N GLU A 73 -9.95 -0.18 13.79
CA GLU A 73 -11.34 -0.64 14.01
C GLU A 73 -11.73 -0.61 15.50
N THR A 74 -10.79 -0.90 16.41
CA THR A 74 -11.01 -0.82 17.86
C THR A 74 -11.18 0.63 18.30
N LEU A 75 -10.35 1.55 17.80
CA LEU A 75 -10.49 2.98 18.10
C LEU A 75 -11.84 3.55 17.59
N GLU A 76 -12.29 3.14 16.41
CA GLU A 76 -13.61 3.52 15.90
C GLU A 76 -14.74 2.88 16.72
N SER A 77 -14.61 1.59 17.09
CA SER A 77 -15.57 0.89 17.95
C SER A 77 -15.72 1.58 19.31
N ASP A 78 -14.61 1.97 19.93
CA ASP A 78 -14.59 2.63 21.23
C ASP A 78 -15.18 4.04 21.14
N ARG A 79 -14.87 4.78 20.08
CA ARG A 79 -15.50 6.08 19.80
C ARG A 79 -17.01 5.96 19.63
N LEU A 80 -17.48 4.95 18.89
CA LEU A 80 -18.90 4.71 18.67
C LEU A 80 -19.62 4.31 19.97
N LYS A 81 -19.01 3.46 20.80
CA LYS A 81 -19.53 3.09 22.12
C LYS A 81 -19.64 4.30 23.04
N ALA A 82 -18.63 5.17 23.07
CA ALA A 82 -18.66 6.39 23.87
C ALA A 82 -19.81 7.33 23.43
N LYS A 83 -19.98 7.52 22.12
CA LYS A 83 -21.06 8.37 21.60
C LYS A 83 -22.45 7.77 21.88
N LEU A 84 -22.58 6.44 21.80
CA LEU A 84 -23.81 5.75 22.16
C LEU A 84 -24.16 5.96 23.64
N GLY A 85 -23.18 5.86 24.54
CA GLY A 85 -23.37 6.14 25.97
C GLY A 85 -23.86 7.57 26.24
N GLU A 86 -23.27 8.56 25.58
CA GLU A 86 -23.69 9.96 25.67
C GLU A 86 -25.16 10.15 25.23
N VAL A 87 -25.54 9.59 24.08
CA VAL A 87 -26.90 9.68 23.55
C VAL A 87 -27.91 8.96 24.45
N MET A 88 -27.52 7.83 25.05
CA MET A 88 -28.40 7.11 25.99
C MET A 88 -28.68 7.93 27.25
N ILE A 89 -27.67 8.62 27.80
CA ILE A 89 -27.84 9.51 28.95
C ILE A 89 -28.72 10.70 28.58
N GLU A 90 -28.47 11.34 27.44
CA GLU A 90 -29.28 12.46 26.95
C GLU A 90 -30.74 12.06 26.79
N ARG A 91 -31.01 10.88 26.21
CA ARG A 91 -32.36 10.33 26.07
C ARG A 91 -33.04 10.09 27.41
N GLU A 92 -32.30 9.61 28.41
CA GLU A 92 -32.86 9.34 29.73
C GLU A 92 -33.27 10.63 30.44
N LEU A 93 -32.39 11.64 30.43
CA LEU A 93 -32.68 12.96 30.98
C LEU A 93 -33.86 13.65 30.28
N LEU A 94 -34.00 13.47 28.97
CA LEU A 94 -35.15 13.96 28.20
C LEU A 94 -36.45 13.28 28.61
N ARG A 95 -36.43 11.98 28.88
CA ARG A 95 -37.61 11.24 29.35
C ARG A 95 -38.03 11.70 30.74
N GLU A 96 -37.09 11.91 31.65
CA GLU A 96 -37.37 12.42 33.01
C GLU A 96 -37.98 13.83 33.00
N LYS A 97 -37.64 14.69 32.03
CA LYS A 97 -38.19 16.05 31.93
C LYS A 97 -39.61 16.14 31.36
N ILE A 98 -40.06 15.11 30.66
CA ILE A 98 -41.38 15.07 30.00
C ILE A 98 -42.42 14.34 30.86
N ALA A 99 -41.97 13.50 31.81
CA ALA A 99 -42.80 12.85 32.81
C ALA A 99 -43.15 13.80 33.98
#